data_AF-A0A8E0VFX4-F1
#
_entry.id   AF-A0A8E0VFX4-F1
#
_cell.length_a   1.000
_cell.length_b   1.000
_cell.length_c   1.000
_cell.angle_alpha   90.00
_cell.angle_beta   90.00
_cell.angle_gamma   90.00
#
_symmetry.space_group_name_H-M   'P 1'
#
loop_
_entity.id
_entity.type
_entity.pdbx_description
1 polymer ?
#
loop_
_entity_poly.entity_id
_entity_poly.type
_entity_poly.pdbx_seq_one_letter_code
_entity_poly.pdbx_strand_id
1 'polypeptide(L)'
;ISLFLLVFVPVPVLAISDDFPCLDDTWHYSDVGAKCYKFVGKGTQLKWNDAAIACSQSLSGNSLQKPRLIQFDSEDELRSLVEIMLYLGNMDPIWLNAYRNMNELQFYWKNGIIPLDFPYLQWSQGRAPGQCLQLSYMTSPIQISSNWKMIVSLQETSCDERISFLCEHDVVLCQNAPGGFDDSSMRFTPPKPAPRKLVTAVCQEGSYMIPRSQTIQSSGADVNHTLDVNQYYCDGSRDPSGDPQLFQANFKYSGYSVSECVRLQCPLYPQLLENVKNVPELPPGSTQLNYNFGDTIELNCTNGYVGLHNASSTVGRMQCTQPDYFATQGVWIPENYQMCVAVRCDLDTLKNMVPTNAYLASARNYKTDRIYAQHQVNEFNYYGNVITIKCQNGFLYPDRTTEKLVICVLAENSQIDGVYNGYGGTSLPLPGACELTTCMYENAVIKSDYNMRPYFLIQNGTGDWLNVSKHEGKPYALQAKIRFFCQDGFETVNQNDDFNITCSDIGVWSPQLIGCIAKTAKLPSTNTGRFFTEPEEAKSAKQITSIMFILIFIFLGFIVLLDLITIGRDTKQLWSNLKLQGKRIARSRSKLSGKKDTGTNEDSALTDGVEASYSTVRNRNG
;
A
#
# COMPACT_ATOMS: atom_id res chain seq x y z
N ILE A 1 81.67 -11.07 -49.79
CA ILE A 1 81.18 -9.87 -49.09
C ILE A 1 79.94 -9.38 -49.84
N SER A 2 78.71 -9.34 -49.34
CA SER A 2 77.99 -10.17 -48.37
C SER A 2 76.52 -10.07 -48.77
N LEU A 3 75.87 -11.21 -48.88
CA LEU A 3 74.47 -11.39 -49.23
C LEU A 3 73.63 -11.13 -47.95
N PHE A 4 72.79 -10.09 -47.94
CA PHE A 4 71.87 -9.85 -46.81
C PHE A 4 70.59 -10.68 -47.03
N LEU A 5 70.48 -11.78 -46.29
CA LEU A 5 69.22 -12.51 -46.08
C LEU A 5 68.32 -11.67 -45.17
N LEU A 6 67.17 -11.24 -45.69
CA LEU A 6 66.03 -10.77 -44.89
C LEU A 6 65.33 -11.99 -44.30
N VAL A 7 65.61 -12.27 -43.03
CA VAL A 7 64.87 -13.24 -42.22
C VAL A 7 63.54 -12.59 -41.84
N PHE A 8 62.44 -13.06 -42.45
CA PHE A 8 61.09 -12.80 -41.96
C PHE A 8 60.91 -13.52 -40.63
N VAL A 9 60.94 -12.78 -39.52
CA VAL A 9 60.49 -13.27 -38.22
C VAL A 9 58.96 -13.21 -38.24
N PRO A 10 58.23 -14.33 -38.13
CA PRO A 10 56.78 -14.30 -38.00
C PRO A 10 56.41 -13.58 -36.71
N VAL A 11 55.56 -12.55 -36.83
CA VAL A 11 54.93 -11.88 -35.70
C VAL A 11 54.15 -12.94 -34.90
N PRO A 12 54.31 -13.04 -33.57
CA PRO A 12 53.53 -13.98 -32.78
C PRO A 12 52.05 -13.62 -32.91
N VAL A 13 51.27 -14.54 -33.46
CA VAL A 13 49.81 -14.52 -33.35
C VAL A 13 49.50 -14.57 -31.86
N LEU A 14 48.86 -13.53 -31.32
CA LEU A 14 48.39 -13.52 -29.94
C LEU A 14 47.51 -14.76 -29.74
N ALA A 15 47.93 -15.67 -28.87
CA ALA A 15 47.14 -16.85 -28.57
C ALA A 15 45.82 -16.40 -27.94
N ILE A 16 44.71 -16.82 -28.54
CA ILE A 16 43.37 -16.59 -28.00
C ILE A 16 43.30 -17.23 -26.61
N SER A 17 42.69 -16.55 -25.64
CA SER A 17 42.54 -17.13 -24.30
C SER A 17 41.70 -18.41 -24.35
N ASP A 18 42.11 -19.43 -23.60
CA ASP A 18 41.42 -20.72 -23.51
C ASP A 18 39.97 -20.57 -22.99
N ASP A 19 39.68 -19.48 -22.26
CA ASP A 19 38.37 -19.16 -21.69
C ASP A 19 37.42 -18.40 -22.64
N PHE A 20 37.91 -18.02 -23.83
CA PHE A 20 37.16 -17.17 -24.75
C PHE A 20 36.21 -18.03 -25.60
N PRO A 21 34.88 -17.83 -25.55
CA PRO A 21 33.94 -18.81 -26.12
C PRO A 21 33.61 -18.67 -27.61
N CYS A 22 34.07 -17.61 -28.28
CA CYS A 22 33.80 -17.41 -29.71
C CYS A 22 34.72 -18.26 -30.60
N LEU A 23 34.61 -18.20 -31.93
CA LEU A 23 35.56 -18.95 -32.80
C LEU A 23 36.99 -18.44 -32.66
N ASP A 24 37.16 -17.13 -32.82
CA ASP A 24 38.45 -16.47 -32.86
C ASP A 24 38.32 -15.05 -32.29
N ASP A 25 39.46 -14.37 -32.10
CA ASP A 25 39.55 -13.01 -31.55
C ASP A 25 38.89 -11.91 -32.41
N THR A 26 38.41 -12.24 -33.62
CA THR A 26 37.67 -11.30 -34.48
C THR A 26 36.18 -11.23 -34.17
N TRP A 27 35.68 -12.13 -33.31
CA TRP A 27 34.31 -12.08 -32.78
C TRP A 27 34.25 -11.32 -31.45
N HIS A 28 33.16 -10.62 -31.20
CA HIS A 28 32.88 -9.96 -29.92
C HIS A 28 31.91 -10.78 -29.08
N TYR A 29 32.33 -11.15 -27.89
CA TYR A 29 31.51 -11.92 -26.95
C TYR A 29 30.61 -11.02 -26.09
N SER A 30 29.35 -11.43 -25.90
CA SER A 30 28.45 -10.89 -24.88
C SER A 30 27.96 -12.03 -23.97
N ASP A 31 28.20 -11.87 -22.68
CA ASP A 31 27.72 -12.75 -21.61
C ASP A 31 26.23 -12.50 -21.28
N VAL A 32 25.68 -11.34 -21.63
CA VAL A 32 24.25 -11.01 -21.45
C VAL A 32 23.39 -11.94 -22.30
N GLY A 33 23.65 -12.00 -23.60
CA GLY A 33 22.91 -12.83 -24.55
C GLY A 33 23.47 -14.24 -24.74
N ALA A 34 24.69 -14.50 -24.22
CA ALA A 34 25.50 -15.68 -24.52
C ALA A 34 25.74 -15.87 -26.03
N LYS A 35 26.12 -14.77 -26.69
CA LYS A 35 26.25 -14.69 -28.15
C LYS A 35 27.59 -14.06 -28.52
N CYS A 36 28.10 -14.48 -29.67
CA CYS A 36 29.27 -13.88 -30.31
C CYS A 36 28.84 -13.14 -31.57
N TYR A 37 29.39 -11.95 -31.80
CA TYR A 37 28.99 -11.06 -32.88
C TYR A 37 30.17 -10.67 -33.77
N LYS A 38 29.97 -10.58 -35.08
CA LYS A 38 31.01 -10.17 -36.04
C LYS A 38 30.44 -9.44 -37.25
N PHE A 39 31.15 -8.39 -37.69
CA PHE A 39 30.91 -7.80 -39.00
C PHE A 39 31.58 -8.65 -40.08
N VAL A 40 30.78 -9.23 -40.96
CA VAL A 40 31.27 -9.99 -42.11
C VAL A 40 31.39 -9.04 -43.29
N GLY A 41 32.62 -8.75 -43.71
CA GLY A 41 32.89 -7.80 -44.80
C GLY A 41 32.53 -6.36 -44.43
N LYS A 42 33.24 -5.76 -43.46
CA LYS A 42 33.03 -4.38 -42.99
C LYS A 42 32.82 -3.39 -44.17
N GLY A 43 31.68 -2.70 -44.19
CA GLY A 43 31.28 -1.79 -45.28
C GLY A 43 30.51 -2.43 -46.44
N THR A 44 30.25 -3.75 -46.39
CA THR A 44 29.45 -4.45 -47.41
C THR A 44 27.97 -4.34 -47.07
N GLN A 45 27.17 -3.90 -48.05
CA GLN A 45 25.72 -3.86 -47.95
C GLN A 45 25.09 -4.89 -48.90
N LEU A 46 24.30 -5.79 -48.32
CA LEU A 46 23.67 -6.92 -49.01
C LEU A 46 22.16 -6.89 -48.84
N LYS A 47 21.46 -7.57 -49.75
CA LYS A 47 20.04 -7.89 -49.57
C LYS A 47 19.87 -8.82 -48.39
N TRP A 48 18.69 -8.84 -47.77
CA TRP A 48 18.45 -9.62 -46.56
C TRP A 48 18.81 -11.11 -46.73
N ASN A 49 18.39 -11.74 -47.83
CA ASN A 49 18.68 -13.16 -48.06
C ASN A 49 20.17 -13.42 -48.30
N ASP A 50 20.84 -12.53 -49.03
CA ASP A 50 22.28 -12.63 -49.30
C ASP A 50 23.11 -12.41 -48.02
N ALA A 51 22.69 -11.47 -47.17
CA ALA A 51 23.27 -11.24 -45.85
C ALA A 51 23.11 -12.47 -44.93
N ALA A 52 21.92 -13.09 -44.94
CA ALA A 52 21.68 -14.32 -44.19
C ALA A 52 22.56 -15.49 -44.69
N ILE A 53 22.75 -15.61 -46.00
CA ILE A 53 23.65 -16.60 -46.59
C ILE A 53 25.09 -16.29 -46.18
N ALA A 54 25.54 -15.04 -46.30
CA ALA A 54 26.87 -14.60 -45.90
C ALA A 54 27.16 -14.91 -44.42
N CYS A 55 26.21 -14.69 -43.51
CA CYS A 55 26.36 -15.10 -42.11
C CYS A 55 26.50 -16.61 -41.96
N SER A 56 25.65 -17.40 -42.62
CA SER A 56 25.72 -18.87 -42.51
C SER A 56 27.01 -19.48 -43.09
N GLN A 57 27.70 -18.75 -43.98
CA GLN A 57 28.99 -19.13 -44.56
C GLN A 57 30.18 -18.44 -43.89
N SER A 58 29.95 -17.59 -42.89
CA SER A 58 31.01 -16.76 -42.29
C SER A 58 31.98 -17.54 -41.39
N LEU A 59 31.63 -18.78 -41.03
CA LEU A 59 32.58 -19.74 -40.46
C LEU A 59 33.08 -20.66 -41.58
N SER A 60 34.39 -20.69 -41.79
CA SER A 60 35.05 -21.62 -42.71
C SER A 60 35.59 -22.84 -41.95
N GLY A 61 35.32 -24.04 -42.46
CA GLY A 61 35.78 -25.32 -41.87
C GLY A 61 34.63 -26.15 -41.31
N ASN A 62 34.94 -27.38 -40.86
CA ASN A 62 33.99 -28.40 -40.35
C ASN A 62 33.21 -27.99 -39.08
N SER A 63 33.13 -26.70 -38.73
CA SER A 63 32.34 -26.24 -37.59
C SER A 63 30.87 -26.53 -37.84
N LEU A 64 30.26 -27.18 -36.86
CA LEU A 64 28.84 -27.50 -36.86
C LEU A 64 27.98 -26.26 -36.52
N GLN A 65 28.58 -25.17 -36.03
CA GLN A 65 27.87 -23.92 -35.71
C GLN A 65 27.52 -23.19 -37.00
N LYS A 66 26.29 -22.69 -37.09
CA LYS A 66 25.83 -21.89 -38.23
C LYS A 66 25.49 -20.48 -37.75
N PRO A 67 26.35 -19.49 -38.00
CA PRO A 67 26.02 -18.12 -37.68
C PRO A 67 24.83 -17.66 -38.51
N ARG A 68 24.15 -16.65 -37.99
CA ARG A 68 22.91 -16.12 -38.55
C ARG A 68 22.92 -14.61 -38.41
N LEU A 69 21.93 -13.96 -39.01
CA LEU A 69 21.66 -12.56 -38.72
C LEU A 69 21.17 -12.40 -37.28
N ILE A 70 21.19 -11.17 -36.79
CA ILE A 70 20.92 -10.84 -35.40
C ILE A 70 19.50 -11.22 -34.94
N GLN A 71 19.41 -11.76 -33.74
CA GLN A 71 18.19 -12.05 -33.00
C GLN A 71 18.35 -11.62 -31.54
N PHE A 72 17.29 -11.16 -30.91
CA PHE A 72 17.29 -10.83 -29.49
C PHE A 72 15.89 -11.08 -28.89
N ASP A 73 15.85 -11.54 -27.65
CA ASP A 73 14.61 -11.96 -26.99
C ASP A 73 14.22 -11.05 -25.81
N SER A 74 15.10 -10.15 -25.38
CA SER A 74 14.89 -9.28 -24.22
C SER A 74 15.46 -7.87 -24.43
N GLU A 75 15.01 -6.92 -23.61
CA GLU A 75 15.57 -5.56 -23.59
C GLU A 75 17.06 -5.56 -23.24
N ASP A 76 17.50 -6.42 -22.32
CA ASP A 76 18.91 -6.55 -21.94
C ASP A 76 19.77 -7.04 -23.11
N GLU A 77 19.28 -7.99 -23.91
CA GLU A 77 19.97 -8.44 -25.12
C GLU A 77 20.04 -7.34 -26.17
N LEU A 78 18.96 -6.60 -26.38
CA LEU A 78 18.96 -5.45 -27.28
C LEU A 78 19.98 -4.40 -26.84
N ARG A 79 20.04 -4.09 -25.54
CA ARG A 79 21.00 -3.12 -24.99
C ARG A 79 22.43 -3.59 -25.21
N SER A 80 22.71 -4.86 -24.93
CA SER A 80 24.03 -5.45 -25.17
C SER A 80 24.41 -5.45 -26.65
N LEU A 81 23.46 -5.72 -27.56
CA LEU A 81 23.67 -5.62 -29.00
C LEU A 81 24.04 -4.18 -29.42
N VAL A 82 23.34 -3.17 -28.89
CA VAL A 82 23.66 -1.76 -29.20
C VAL A 82 25.05 -1.38 -28.70
N GLU A 83 25.44 -1.82 -27.50
CA GLU A 83 26.80 -1.63 -26.97
C GLU A 83 27.86 -2.28 -27.86
N ILE A 84 27.57 -3.47 -28.40
CA ILE A 84 28.45 -4.16 -29.36
C ILE A 84 28.53 -3.38 -30.68
N MET A 85 27.41 -2.90 -31.22
CA MET A 85 27.40 -2.06 -32.42
C MET A 85 28.20 -0.77 -32.22
N LEU A 86 28.09 -0.15 -31.05
CA LEU A 86 28.85 1.04 -30.67
C LEU A 86 30.36 0.74 -30.57
N TYR A 87 30.73 -0.35 -29.89
CA TYR A 87 32.13 -0.80 -29.77
C TYR A 87 32.75 -1.06 -31.14
N LEU A 88 31.98 -1.66 -32.04
CA LEU A 88 32.38 -1.94 -33.42
C LEU A 88 32.39 -0.69 -34.32
N GLY A 89 31.93 0.46 -33.82
CA GLY A 89 31.89 1.73 -34.54
C GLY A 89 30.84 1.76 -35.66
N ASN A 90 29.75 1.01 -35.54
CA ASN A 90 28.66 1.00 -36.51
C ASN A 90 27.43 1.75 -35.97
N MET A 91 27.05 2.84 -36.64
CA MET A 91 25.78 3.54 -36.41
C MET A 91 24.77 3.30 -37.53
N ASP A 92 25.18 2.64 -38.63
CA ASP A 92 24.30 2.35 -39.75
C ASP A 92 23.27 1.28 -39.38
N PRO A 93 22.07 1.30 -40.00
CA PRO A 93 21.09 0.25 -39.85
C PRO A 93 21.68 -1.12 -40.18
N ILE A 94 21.29 -2.13 -39.41
CA ILE A 94 21.66 -3.53 -39.64
C ILE A 94 20.44 -4.41 -39.87
N TRP A 95 20.61 -5.45 -40.68
CA TRP A 95 19.60 -6.49 -40.84
C TRP A 95 19.38 -7.29 -39.57
N LEU A 96 18.11 -7.50 -39.21
CA LEU A 96 17.70 -8.53 -38.25
C LEU A 96 17.32 -9.81 -38.99
N ASN A 97 17.42 -10.97 -38.32
CA ASN A 97 17.00 -12.26 -38.89
C ASN A 97 15.47 -12.45 -38.91
N ALA A 98 14.71 -11.36 -39.03
CA ALA A 98 13.26 -11.33 -38.98
C ALA A 98 12.69 -11.10 -40.38
N TYR A 99 11.67 -11.89 -40.73
CA TYR A 99 10.96 -11.78 -42.00
C TYR A 99 9.46 -12.03 -41.82
N ARG A 100 8.67 -11.59 -42.79
CA ARG A 100 7.26 -11.96 -42.92
C ARG A 100 6.92 -12.30 -44.36
N ASN A 101 5.86 -13.07 -44.56
CA ASN A 101 5.31 -13.27 -45.90
C ASN A 101 4.55 -12.01 -46.36
N MET A 102 4.46 -11.79 -47.68
CA MET A 102 3.86 -10.58 -48.27
C MET A 102 2.40 -10.30 -47.85
N ASN A 103 1.68 -11.31 -47.37
CA ASN A 103 0.27 -11.21 -46.99
C ASN A 103 0.04 -11.32 -45.47
N GLU A 104 1.11 -11.38 -44.67
CA GLU A 104 1.03 -11.55 -43.22
C GLU A 104 1.38 -10.23 -42.50
N LEU A 105 0.76 -10.01 -41.34
CA LEU A 105 1.12 -8.89 -40.46
C LEU A 105 2.24 -9.28 -39.50
N GLN A 106 2.37 -10.57 -39.18
CA GLN A 106 3.29 -11.04 -38.17
C GLN A 106 4.68 -11.29 -38.75
N PHE A 107 5.71 -10.82 -38.04
CA PHE A 107 7.09 -11.15 -38.32
C PHE A 107 7.50 -12.37 -37.52
N TYR A 108 8.43 -13.15 -38.07
CA TYR A 108 9.03 -14.31 -37.43
C TYR A 108 10.55 -14.23 -37.58
N TRP A 109 11.27 -14.79 -36.61
CA TRP A 109 12.66 -15.16 -36.86
C TRP A 109 12.73 -16.17 -38.02
N LYS A 110 13.80 -16.16 -38.84
CA LYS A 110 13.93 -17.01 -40.06
C LYS A 110 13.61 -18.49 -39.88
N ASN A 111 13.81 -19.03 -38.67
CA ASN A 111 13.48 -20.41 -38.29
C ASN A 111 12.54 -20.51 -37.08
N GLY A 112 11.89 -19.40 -36.71
CA GLY A 112 10.98 -19.31 -35.57
C GLY A 112 9.53 -19.55 -35.98
N ILE A 113 8.74 -20.03 -35.03
CA ILE A 113 7.29 -20.23 -35.20
C ILE A 113 6.46 -19.23 -34.36
N ILE A 114 7.12 -18.49 -33.48
CA ILE A 114 6.48 -17.53 -32.57
C ILE A 114 6.51 -16.15 -33.23
N PRO A 115 5.36 -15.46 -33.36
CA PRO A 115 5.31 -14.08 -33.83
C PRO A 115 6.17 -13.17 -32.96
N LEU A 116 6.93 -12.27 -33.59
CA LEU A 116 7.77 -11.31 -32.89
C LEU A 116 6.93 -10.19 -32.29
N ASP A 117 7.16 -9.93 -31.01
CA ASP A 117 6.68 -8.75 -30.31
C ASP A 117 7.80 -8.15 -29.46
N PHE A 118 7.93 -6.83 -29.52
CA PHE A 118 8.97 -6.07 -28.83
C PHE A 118 8.31 -5.00 -27.97
N PRO A 119 7.74 -5.36 -26.80
CA PRO A 119 6.96 -4.44 -25.98
C PRO A 119 7.79 -3.25 -25.44
N TYR A 120 9.11 -3.40 -25.40
CA TYR A 120 10.09 -2.39 -24.98
C TYR A 120 10.57 -1.48 -26.13
N LEU A 121 10.08 -1.68 -27.36
CA LEU A 121 10.40 -0.85 -28.53
C LEU A 121 9.16 -0.25 -29.16
N GLN A 122 9.27 1.00 -29.62
CA GLN A 122 8.25 1.58 -30.49
C GLN A 122 8.51 1.19 -31.93
N TRP A 123 7.57 0.46 -32.53
CA TRP A 123 7.59 0.05 -33.93
C TRP A 123 6.17 -0.16 -34.45
N SER A 124 6.02 -0.34 -35.76
CA SER A 124 4.71 -0.44 -36.43
C SER A 124 3.96 -1.75 -36.21
N GLN A 125 4.58 -2.75 -35.55
CA GLN A 125 3.97 -4.06 -35.26
C GLN A 125 3.38 -4.73 -36.52
N GLY A 126 4.10 -4.65 -37.65
CA GLY A 126 3.67 -5.23 -38.92
C GLY A 126 2.75 -4.36 -39.77
N ARG A 127 2.44 -3.12 -39.35
CA ARG A 127 1.53 -2.23 -40.09
C ARG A 127 2.22 -1.38 -41.15
N ALA A 128 3.54 -1.24 -41.11
CA ALA A 128 4.28 -0.48 -42.11
C ALA A 128 4.50 -1.35 -43.38
N PRO A 129 4.87 -0.75 -44.53
CA PRO A 129 5.26 -1.53 -45.69
C PRO A 129 6.66 -2.17 -45.49
N GLY A 130 6.87 -3.38 -46.01
CA GLY A 130 8.18 -4.06 -46.02
C GLY A 130 8.16 -5.43 -45.35
N GLN A 131 8.93 -6.39 -45.87
CA GLN A 131 8.91 -7.79 -45.44
C GLN A 131 10.07 -8.17 -44.50
N CYS A 132 11.02 -7.26 -44.27
CA CYS A 132 12.20 -7.48 -43.44
C CYS A 132 12.36 -6.36 -42.40
N LEU A 133 13.06 -6.64 -41.29
CA LEU A 133 13.33 -5.65 -40.24
C LEU A 133 14.78 -5.19 -40.23
N GLN A 134 14.97 -3.89 -40.06
CA GLN A 134 16.26 -3.28 -39.79
C GLN A 134 16.28 -2.62 -38.40
N LEU A 135 17.42 -2.70 -37.73
CA LEU A 135 17.68 -2.07 -36.43
C LEU A 135 18.72 -0.97 -36.59
N SER A 136 18.47 0.20 -36.01
CA SER A 136 19.44 1.29 -35.91
C SER A 136 19.37 1.94 -34.53
N TYR A 137 20.41 2.69 -34.17
CA TYR A 137 20.38 3.51 -32.96
C TYR A 137 20.97 4.89 -33.23
N MET A 138 20.53 5.86 -32.44
CA MET A 138 21.07 7.21 -32.42
C MET A 138 21.40 7.59 -30.98
N THR A 139 22.44 8.39 -30.79
CA THR A 139 22.75 9.00 -29.48
C THR A 139 22.16 10.41 -29.43
N SER A 140 21.53 10.75 -28.31
CA SER A 140 20.96 12.08 -28.07
C SER A 140 21.43 12.58 -26.70
N PRO A 141 21.86 13.84 -26.58
CA PRO A 141 22.28 14.38 -25.30
C PRO A 141 21.09 14.48 -24.35
N ILE A 142 21.28 14.08 -23.08
CA ILE A 142 20.29 14.34 -22.04
C ILE A 142 20.48 15.79 -21.59
N GLN A 143 19.48 16.64 -21.83
CA GLN A 143 19.56 18.11 -21.64
C GLN A 143 20.03 18.56 -20.24
N ILE A 144 19.94 17.70 -19.23
CA ILE A 144 20.25 17.98 -17.82
C ILE A 144 21.47 17.21 -17.29
N SER A 145 22.20 16.47 -18.11
CA SER A 145 23.41 15.76 -17.68
C SER A 145 24.45 15.65 -18.78
N SER A 146 25.69 15.33 -18.42
CA SER A 146 26.74 14.94 -19.38
C SER A 146 26.48 13.58 -20.04
N ASN A 147 25.36 12.93 -19.73
CA ASN A 147 25.06 11.59 -20.18
C ASN A 147 24.28 11.65 -21.51
N TRP A 148 24.49 10.62 -22.31
CA TRP A 148 23.80 10.45 -23.59
C TRP A 148 22.72 9.38 -23.42
N LYS A 149 21.56 9.58 -24.04
CA LYS A 149 20.54 8.53 -24.20
C LYS A 149 20.69 7.88 -25.57
N MET A 150 20.56 6.56 -25.60
CA MET A 150 20.46 5.80 -26.84
C MET A 150 18.99 5.69 -27.23
N ILE A 151 18.67 6.08 -28.46
CA ILE A 151 17.35 5.93 -29.06
C ILE A 151 17.46 4.84 -30.10
N VAL A 152 16.83 3.71 -29.85
CA VAL A 152 16.81 2.56 -30.76
C VAL A 152 15.59 2.68 -31.67
N SER A 153 15.77 2.44 -32.97
CA SER A 153 14.70 2.44 -33.97
C SER A 153 14.67 1.10 -34.70
N LEU A 154 13.47 0.52 -34.75
CA LEU A 154 13.15 -0.69 -35.50
C LEU A 154 12.22 -0.31 -36.66
N GLN A 155 12.62 -0.67 -37.88
CA GLN A 155 11.88 -0.26 -39.09
C GLN A 155 11.62 -1.45 -40.01
N GLU A 156 10.42 -1.45 -40.60
CA GLU A 156 10.02 -2.40 -41.66
C GLU A 156 10.50 -1.85 -43.01
N THR A 157 11.15 -2.70 -43.80
CA THR A 157 11.71 -2.32 -45.10
C THR A 157 11.65 -3.46 -46.10
N SER A 158 11.86 -3.15 -47.38
CA SER A 158 11.92 -4.16 -48.44
C SER A 158 13.15 -5.05 -48.26
N CYS A 159 12.98 -6.37 -48.35
CA CYS A 159 14.10 -7.32 -48.28
C CYS A 159 15.11 -7.18 -49.43
N ASP A 160 14.77 -6.42 -50.48
CA ASP A 160 15.63 -6.10 -51.62
C ASP A 160 16.56 -4.89 -51.38
N GLU A 161 16.37 -4.15 -50.30
CA GLU A 161 17.28 -3.07 -49.91
C GLU A 161 18.68 -3.60 -49.60
N ARG A 162 19.70 -2.75 -49.75
CA ARG A 162 21.09 -3.11 -49.43
C ARG A 162 21.48 -2.44 -48.13
N ILE A 163 21.51 -3.22 -47.05
CA ILE A 163 21.78 -2.74 -45.70
C ILE A 163 22.97 -3.50 -45.11
N SER A 164 23.67 -2.88 -44.16
CA SER A 164 24.75 -3.52 -43.42
C SER A 164 24.22 -4.70 -42.60
N PHE A 165 25.08 -5.61 -42.20
CA PHE A 165 24.65 -6.77 -41.42
C PHE A 165 25.71 -7.19 -40.43
N LEU A 166 25.23 -7.67 -39.29
CA LEU A 166 26.04 -8.26 -38.24
C LEU A 166 25.62 -9.73 -38.13
N CYS A 167 26.61 -10.61 -38.01
CA CYS A 167 26.37 -12.03 -37.82
C CYS A 167 26.52 -12.37 -36.35
N GLU A 168 25.66 -13.24 -35.85
CA GLU A 168 25.73 -13.82 -34.52
C GLU A 168 25.83 -15.33 -34.57
N HIS A 169 26.42 -15.92 -33.53
CA HIS A 169 26.21 -17.32 -33.20
C HIS A 169 26.07 -17.48 -31.68
N ASP A 170 25.31 -18.49 -31.26
CA ASP A 170 25.17 -18.82 -29.84
C ASP A 170 26.46 -19.43 -29.28
N VAL A 171 26.61 -19.30 -27.96
CA VAL A 171 27.65 -19.95 -27.15
C VAL A 171 27.00 -21.02 -26.28
N VAL A 172 27.73 -22.11 -26.03
CA VAL A 172 27.30 -23.17 -25.11
C VAL A 172 27.18 -22.60 -23.69
N LEU A 173 25.98 -22.71 -23.11
CA LEU A 173 25.70 -22.32 -21.73
C LEU A 173 26.17 -23.41 -20.75
N CYS A 174 26.50 -23.02 -19.52
CA CYS A 174 26.68 -24.01 -18.47
C CYS A 174 25.37 -24.75 -18.17
N GLN A 175 25.46 -26.08 -18.09
CA GLN A 175 24.33 -26.97 -17.77
C GLN A 175 24.67 -27.81 -16.54
N ASN A 176 23.64 -28.47 -15.97
CA ASN A 176 23.80 -29.41 -14.84
C ASN A 176 24.54 -28.82 -13.63
N ALA A 177 23.99 -27.73 -13.07
CA ALA A 177 24.60 -27.04 -11.94
C ALA A 177 24.81 -27.99 -10.73
N PRO A 178 26.04 -28.09 -10.19
CA PRO A 178 26.34 -28.93 -9.02
C PRO A 178 25.79 -28.31 -7.73
N GLY A 179 25.99 -28.95 -6.58
CA GLY A 179 25.60 -28.38 -5.28
C GLY A 179 24.10 -28.47 -4.96
N GLY A 180 23.34 -29.27 -5.72
CA GLY A 180 21.93 -29.52 -5.45
C GLY A 180 20.97 -28.42 -5.94
N PHE A 181 21.36 -27.67 -6.98
CA PHE A 181 20.45 -26.81 -7.72
C PHE A 181 19.31 -27.62 -8.32
N ASP A 182 18.09 -27.11 -8.23
CA ASP A 182 16.88 -27.74 -8.75
C ASP A 182 16.08 -26.73 -9.57
N ASP A 183 16.07 -26.92 -10.90
CA ASP A 183 15.41 -26.02 -11.85
C ASP A 183 13.88 -26.02 -11.70
N SER A 184 13.29 -26.96 -10.96
CA SER A 184 11.86 -26.96 -10.66
C SER A 184 11.46 -26.02 -9.52
N SER A 185 12.41 -25.62 -8.67
CA SER A 185 12.18 -24.75 -7.50
C SER A 185 13.04 -23.48 -7.50
N MET A 186 14.09 -23.45 -8.32
CA MET A 186 15.07 -22.37 -8.42
C MET A 186 15.13 -21.80 -9.83
N ARG A 187 15.73 -20.62 -9.94
CA ARG A 187 16.14 -20.00 -11.21
C ARG A 187 17.45 -19.25 -11.00
N PHE A 188 18.21 -19.06 -12.07
CA PHE A 188 19.39 -18.20 -12.02
C PHE A 188 19.02 -16.72 -12.20
N THR A 189 19.73 -15.86 -11.50
CA THR A 189 19.71 -14.41 -11.72
C THR A 189 21.15 -13.93 -11.91
N PRO A 190 21.51 -13.40 -13.08
CA PRO A 190 20.73 -13.34 -14.33
C PRO A 190 20.43 -14.74 -14.93
N PRO A 191 19.41 -14.89 -15.80
CA PRO A 191 18.86 -16.19 -16.19
C PRO A 191 19.74 -17.05 -17.11
N LYS A 192 20.65 -16.42 -17.87
CA LYS A 192 21.56 -17.13 -18.79
C LYS A 192 22.93 -17.33 -18.13
N PRO A 193 23.30 -18.56 -17.73
CA PRO A 193 24.62 -18.88 -17.19
C PRO A 193 25.64 -19.02 -18.34
N ALA A 194 26.00 -17.89 -18.93
CA ALA A 194 26.96 -17.80 -20.02
C ALA A 194 28.41 -17.89 -19.50
N PRO A 195 29.39 -18.38 -20.28
CA PRO A 195 30.78 -18.38 -19.86
C PRO A 195 31.27 -17.02 -19.35
N ARG A 196 32.16 -17.03 -18.36
CA ARG A 196 32.70 -15.84 -17.68
C ARG A 196 31.67 -15.02 -16.90
N LYS A 197 30.50 -15.59 -16.61
CA LYS A 197 29.42 -14.92 -15.90
C LYS A 197 29.20 -15.50 -14.51
N LEU A 198 29.05 -14.59 -13.55
CA LEU A 198 28.54 -14.90 -12.21
C LEU A 198 27.01 -14.91 -12.26
N VAL A 199 26.42 -16.01 -11.81
CA VAL A 199 24.97 -16.13 -11.62
C VAL A 199 24.68 -16.55 -10.19
N THR A 200 23.55 -16.11 -9.67
CA THR A 200 23.09 -16.49 -8.33
C THR A 200 21.84 -17.35 -8.47
N ALA A 201 21.82 -18.51 -7.81
CA ALA A 201 20.60 -19.29 -7.65
C ALA A 201 19.66 -18.53 -6.70
N VAL A 202 18.44 -18.30 -7.14
CA VAL A 202 17.36 -17.71 -6.34
C VAL A 202 16.14 -18.61 -6.44
N CYS A 203 15.24 -18.56 -5.46
CA CYS A 203 13.99 -19.31 -5.58
C CYS A 203 13.11 -18.74 -6.69
N GLN A 204 12.30 -19.61 -7.28
CA GLN A 204 11.21 -19.17 -8.14
C GLN A 204 10.19 -18.34 -7.33
N GLU A 205 9.35 -17.60 -8.05
CA GLU A 205 8.28 -16.79 -7.44
C GLU A 205 7.38 -17.63 -6.53
N GLY A 206 6.97 -17.04 -5.41
CA GLY A 206 6.18 -17.76 -4.40
C GLY A 206 6.99 -18.73 -3.55
N SER A 207 8.32 -18.66 -3.57
CA SER A 207 9.21 -19.45 -2.71
C SER A 207 10.31 -18.57 -2.13
N TYR A 208 10.93 -19.02 -1.04
CA TYR A 208 12.04 -18.30 -0.40
C TYR A 208 13.12 -19.26 0.08
N MET A 209 14.36 -18.75 0.13
CA MET A 209 15.52 -19.54 0.51
C MET A 209 15.57 -19.71 2.03
N ILE A 210 15.79 -20.95 2.47
CA ILE A 210 16.18 -21.27 3.85
C ILE A 210 17.60 -21.85 3.86
N PRO A 211 18.44 -21.46 4.83
CA PRO A 211 19.78 -22.02 4.95
C PRO A 211 19.70 -23.54 5.15
N ARG A 212 20.43 -24.30 4.34
CA ARG A 212 20.56 -25.73 4.57
C ARG A 212 21.47 -25.97 5.78
N SER A 213 21.09 -26.91 6.66
CA SER A 213 21.91 -27.32 7.80
C SER A 213 23.33 -27.67 7.33
N GLN A 214 24.35 -27.11 8.00
CA GLN A 214 25.78 -27.16 7.64
C GLN A 214 26.17 -28.44 6.87
N THR A 215 26.38 -28.30 5.57
CA THR A 215 26.92 -29.37 4.73
C THR A 215 28.44 -29.32 4.75
N ILE A 216 29.09 -30.50 4.80
CA ILE A 216 30.53 -30.64 4.60
C ILE A 216 30.88 -29.99 3.25
N GLN A 217 31.85 -29.07 3.25
CA GLN A 217 32.29 -28.43 2.02
C GLN A 217 32.90 -29.49 1.11
N SER A 218 32.34 -29.62 -0.09
CA SER A 218 32.86 -30.54 -1.10
C SER A 218 34.21 -30.03 -1.61
N SER A 219 35.07 -30.96 -2.01
CA SER A 219 36.29 -30.68 -2.76
C SER A 219 36.19 -31.36 -4.13
N GLY A 220 36.71 -30.72 -5.16
CA GLY A 220 36.64 -31.23 -6.54
C GLY A 220 37.02 -30.18 -7.56
N ALA A 221 37.14 -30.60 -8.82
CA ALA A 221 37.52 -29.72 -9.93
C ALA A 221 36.53 -28.56 -10.14
N ASP A 222 35.28 -28.71 -9.71
CA ASP A 222 34.20 -27.73 -9.89
C ASP A 222 34.03 -26.79 -8.69
N VAL A 223 34.91 -26.89 -7.69
CA VAL A 223 34.84 -26.06 -6.48
C VAL A 223 35.72 -24.83 -6.64
N ASN A 224 35.12 -23.66 -6.46
CA ASN A 224 35.79 -22.39 -6.36
C ASN A 224 35.43 -21.71 -5.01
N HIS A 225 36.40 -21.70 -4.09
CA HIS A 225 36.23 -21.19 -2.73
C HIS A 225 36.05 -19.65 -2.64
N THR A 226 36.20 -18.91 -3.75
CA THR A 226 35.96 -17.46 -3.75
C THR A 226 34.49 -17.09 -3.94
N LEU A 227 33.62 -18.07 -4.24
CA LEU A 227 32.19 -17.86 -4.44
C LEU A 227 31.43 -17.99 -3.13
N ASP A 228 30.35 -17.22 -2.98
CA ASP A 228 29.44 -17.37 -1.85
C ASP A 228 28.52 -18.59 -2.00
N VAL A 229 27.79 -18.92 -0.93
CA VAL A 229 26.70 -19.88 -0.98
C VAL A 229 25.63 -19.37 -1.96
N ASN A 230 25.12 -20.25 -2.82
CA ASN A 230 24.18 -19.97 -3.93
C ASN A 230 24.78 -19.27 -5.15
N GLN A 231 26.05 -18.85 -5.12
CA GLN A 231 26.72 -18.28 -6.29
C GLN A 231 27.35 -19.37 -7.15
N TYR A 232 27.28 -19.15 -8.45
CA TYR A 232 27.87 -19.98 -9.48
C TYR A 232 28.60 -19.12 -10.47
N TYR A 233 29.77 -19.57 -10.90
CA TYR A 233 30.50 -18.97 -12.01
C TYR A 233 30.50 -19.97 -13.16
N CYS A 234 30.04 -19.54 -14.33
CA CYS A 234 30.13 -20.38 -15.51
C CYS A 234 31.52 -20.23 -16.11
N ASP A 235 32.32 -21.28 -15.97
CA ASP A 235 33.67 -21.36 -16.49
C ASP A 235 33.66 -22.13 -17.82
N GLY A 236 34.72 -22.01 -18.60
CA GLY A 236 34.81 -22.80 -19.82
C GLY A 236 36.19 -22.90 -20.42
N SER A 237 36.36 -23.93 -21.24
CA SER A 237 37.62 -24.24 -21.91
C SER A 237 37.38 -24.62 -23.36
N ARG A 238 38.18 -24.04 -24.25
CA ARG A 238 38.23 -24.42 -25.67
C ARG A 238 38.73 -25.84 -25.84
N ASP A 239 38.17 -26.52 -26.83
CA ASP A 239 38.79 -27.70 -27.41
C ASP A 239 40.03 -27.31 -28.25
N PRO A 240 41.09 -28.13 -28.31
CA PRO A 240 42.29 -27.83 -29.09
C PRO A 240 42.05 -27.58 -30.59
N SER A 241 40.93 -28.05 -31.15
CA SER A 241 40.54 -27.78 -32.54
C SER A 241 40.07 -26.34 -32.79
N GLY A 242 39.69 -25.61 -31.73
CA GLY A 242 39.20 -24.24 -31.79
C GLY A 242 37.73 -24.09 -32.22
N ASP A 243 36.98 -25.17 -32.42
CA ASP A 243 35.55 -25.11 -32.79
C ASP A 243 34.67 -24.63 -31.61
N PRO A 244 33.88 -23.53 -31.75
CA PRO A 244 32.98 -23.03 -30.72
C PRO A 244 31.95 -24.05 -30.23
N GLN A 245 31.53 -24.99 -31.08
CA GLN A 245 30.61 -26.04 -30.64
C GLN A 245 31.25 -27.04 -29.67
N LEU A 246 32.57 -27.16 -29.71
CA LEU A 246 33.34 -28.02 -28.82
C LEU A 246 33.80 -27.27 -27.56
N PHE A 247 33.42 -25.99 -27.41
CA PHE A 247 33.65 -25.25 -26.18
C PHE A 247 32.89 -25.91 -25.03
N GLN A 248 33.61 -26.31 -23.99
CA GLN A 248 33.03 -26.93 -22.81
C GLN A 248 32.78 -25.87 -21.76
N ALA A 249 31.53 -25.69 -21.37
CA ALA A 249 31.11 -24.77 -20.31
C ALA A 249 30.66 -25.57 -19.08
N ASN A 250 31.28 -25.31 -17.93
CA ASN A 250 31.01 -26.02 -16.69
C ASN A 250 30.84 -25.04 -15.53
N PHE A 251 29.92 -25.34 -14.62
CA PHE A 251 29.72 -24.52 -13.43
C PHE A 251 30.83 -24.73 -12.41
N LYS A 252 31.32 -23.61 -11.85
CA LYS A 252 32.04 -23.55 -10.58
C LYS A 252 31.13 -23.04 -9.48
N TYR A 253 31.27 -23.58 -8.27
CA TYR A 253 30.47 -23.18 -7.10
C TYR A 253 31.32 -23.24 -5.82
N SER A 254 30.80 -22.74 -4.70
CA SER A 254 31.53 -22.62 -3.44
C SER A 254 31.92 -23.94 -2.73
N GLY A 255 31.43 -25.07 -3.23
CA GLY A 255 31.57 -26.38 -2.57
C GLY A 255 30.49 -26.66 -1.52
N TYR A 256 29.66 -25.66 -1.18
CA TYR A 256 28.51 -25.83 -0.30
C TYR A 256 27.25 -26.15 -1.10
N SER A 257 26.34 -26.93 -0.51
CA SER A 257 25.03 -27.14 -1.10
C SER A 257 24.23 -25.84 -1.13
N VAL A 258 23.48 -25.61 -2.20
CA VAL A 258 22.57 -24.46 -2.32
C VAL A 258 21.50 -24.52 -1.23
N SER A 259 21.10 -23.33 -0.80
CA SER A 259 19.99 -23.12 0.12
C SER A 259 18.70 -23.73 -0.46
N GLU A 260 17.86 -24.30 0.39
CA GLU A 260 16.63 -24.95 -0.06
C GLU A 260 15.53 -23.91 -0.30
N CYS A 261 14.75 -24.11 -1.35
CA CYS A 261 13.60 -23.26 -1.64
C CYS A 261 12.33 -23.86 -1.04
N VAL A 262 11.73 -23.14 -0.11
CA VAL A 262 10.46 -23.52 0.51
C VAL A 262 9.34 -22.67 -0.09
N ARG A 263 8.23 -23.32 -0.44
CA ARG A 263 7.03 -22.63 -0.93
C ARG A 263 6.45 -21.76 0.17
N LEU A 264 6.15 -20.52 -0.20
CA LEU A 264 5.49 -19.55 0.66
C LEU A 264 4.04 -19.96 0.90
N GLN A 265 3.61 -19.80 2.15
CA GLN A 265 2.26 -20.10 2.59
C GLN A 265 1.61 -18.87 3.22
N CYS A 266 0.33 -18.65 2.95
CA CYS A 266 -0.47 -17.61 3.58
C CYS A 266 -1.34 -18.23 4.69
N PRO A 267 -1.16 -17.81 5.95
CA PRO A 267 -2.04 -18.22 7.03
C PRO A 267 -3.36 -17.45 6.94
N LEU A 268 -4.47 -18.17 6.77
CA LEU A 268 -5.81 -17.65 6.92
C LEU A 268 -6.28 -17.88 8.36
N TYR A 269 -6.75 -16.81 8.99
CA TYR A 269 -7.29 -16.83 10.35
C TYR A 269 -8.81 -16.59 10.27
N PRO A 270 -9.65 -17.66 10.29
CA PRO A 270 -11.10 -17.51 10.11
C PRO A 270 -11.76 -16.57 11.11
N GLN A 271 -11.22 -16.46 12.32
CA GLN A 271 -11.66 -15.52 13.36
C GLN A 271 -11.46 -14.03 13.04
N LEU A 272 -10.61 -13.71 12.05
CA LEU A 272 -10.38 -12.34 11.59
C LEU A 272 -11.22 -11.98 10.36
N LEU A 273 -12.00 -12.93 9.83
CA LEU A 273 -12.90 -12.69 8.71
C LEU A 273 -14.16 -11.98 9.23
N GLU A 274 -14.23 -10.68 8.98
CA GLU A 274 -15.40 -9.88 9.32
C GLU A 274 -16.42 -9.88 8.18
N ASN A 275 -17.71 -9.89 8.52
CA ASN A 275 -18.81 -9.76 7.56
C ASN A 275 -18.85 -10.88 6.49
N VAL A 276 -18.51 -12.11 6.86
CA VAL A 276 -18.54 -13.30 6.00
C VAL A 276 -19.60 -14.30 6.48
N LYS A 277 -20.38 -14.89 5.57
CA LYS A 277 -21.43 -15.89 5.87
C LYS A 277 -20.85 -17.29 6.04
N ASN A 278 -19.95 -17.70 5.15
CA ASN A 278 -19.38 -19.05 5.06
C ASN A 278 -17.93 -19.05 5.52
N VAL A 279 -17.71 -18.70 6.79
CA VAL A 279 -16.38 -18.73 7.40
C VAL A 279 -15.83 -20.16 7.35
N PRO A 280 -14.61 -20.39 6.82
CA PRO A 280 -14.01 -21.73 6.76
C PRO A 280 -13.85 -22.36 8.14
N GLU A 281 -14.16 -23.66 8.26
CA GLU A 281 -14.00 -24.40 9.51
C GLU A 281 -12.53 -24.76 9.77
N LEU A 282 -12.10 -24.60 11.02
CA LEU A 282 -10.75 -24.98 11.45
C LEU A 282 -10.69 -26.47 11.83
N PRO A 283 -9.70 -27.23 11.35
CA PRO A 283 -9.40 -28.56 11.86
C PRO A 283 -9.19 -28.56 13.38
N PRO A 284 -9.56 -29.64 14.09
CA PRO A 284 -9.38 -29.74 15.54
C PRO A 284 -7.92 -29.49 15.96
N GLY A 285 -7.70 -28.53 16.86
CA GLY A 285 -6.38 -28.18 17.39
C GLY A 285 -5.56 -27.21 16.52
N SER A 286 -6.11 -26.73 15.39
CA SER A 286 -5.48 -25.70 14.56
C SER A 286 -6.04 -24.30 14.88
N THR A 287 -5.22 -23.26 14.68
CA THR A 287 -5.62 -21.85 14.84
C THR A 287 -5.70 -21.09 13.52
N GLN A 288 -5.30 -21.73 12.41
CA GLN A 288 -5.20 -21.14 11.08
C GLN A 288 -5.29 -22.24 10.00
N LEU A 289 -5.68 -21.85 8.80
CA LEU A 289 -5.58 -22.65 7.58
C LEU A 289 -4.39 -22.14 6.76
N ASN A 290 -3.57 -23.03 6.21
CA ASN A 290 -2.42 -22.63 5.39
C ASN A 290 -2.74 -22.88 3.92
N TYR A 291 -2.61 -21.83 3.11
CA TYR A 291 -2.77 -21.87 1.66
C TYR A 291 -1.44 -21.62 0.97
N ASN A 292 -1.26 -22.15 -0.22
CA ASN A 292 -0.04 -21.95 -1.00
C ASN A 292 -0.07 -20.61 -1.72
N PHE A 293 1.12 -20.09 -2.06
CA PHE A 293 1.24 -18.94 -2.95
C PHE A 293 0.42 -19.12 -4.24
N GLY A 294 -0.28 -18.06 -4.64
CA GLY A 294 -1.16 -18.05 -5.81
C GLY A 294 -2.57 -18.59 -5.56
N ASP A 295 -2.80 -19.30 -4.44
CA ASP A 295 -4.14 -19.77 -4.09
C ASP A 295 -5.10 -18.59 -3.96
N THR A 296 -6.30 -18.78 -4.50
CA THR A 296 -7.40 -17.84 -4.40
C THR A 296 -8.49 -18.45 -3.54
N ILE A 297 -9.06 -17.64 -2.64
CA ILE A 297 -10.25 -18.01 -1.87
C ILE A 297 -11.40 -17.05 -2.19
N GLU A 298 -12.60 -17.61 -2.30
CA GLU A 298 -13.85 -16.89 -2.54
C GLU A 298 -14.82 -17.15 -1.40
N LEU A 299 -15.32 -16.07 -0.82
CA LEU A 299 -16.17 -16.10 0.38
C LEU A 299 -17.38 -15.18 0.19
N ASN A 300 -18.54 -15.62 0.66
CA ASN A 300 -19.79 -14.88 0.55
C ASN A 300 -19.89 -13.86 1.69
N CYS A 301 -20.04 -12.59 1.33
CA CYS A 301 -20.24 -11.52 2.29
C CYS A 301 -21.63 -11.59 2.95
N THR A 302 -21.73 -11.07 4.17
CA THR A 302 -22.99 -10.90 4.91
C THR A 302 -23.86 -9.84 4.24
N ASN A 303 -25.14 -9.77 4.62
CA ASN A 303 -26.07 -8.84 4.00
C ASN A 303 -25.63 -7.37 4.24
N GLY A 304 -25.53 -6.60 3.16
CA GLY A 304 -25.04 -5.22 3.15
C GLY A 304 -23.52 -5.06 3.08
N TYR A 305 -22.82 -6.13 2.72
CA TYR A 305 -21.38 -6.13 2.44
C TYR A 305 -21.10 -6.77 1.08
N VAL A 306 -20.06 -6.27 0.41
CA VAL A 306 -19.63 -6.64 -0.95
C VAL A 306 -18.11 -6.82 -0.99
N GLY A 307 -17.60 -7.47 -2.02
CA GLY A 307 -16.16 -7.67 -2.18
C GLY A 307 -15.41 -6.35 -2.39
N LEU A 308 -14.27 -6.15 -1.71
CA LEU A 308 -13.46 -4.91 -1.84
C LEU A 308 -13.09 -4.56 -3.29
N HIS A 309 -12.66 -5.57 -4.07
CA HIS A 309 -12.26 -5.38 -5.45
C HIS A 309 -13.45 -5.32 -6.43
N ASN A 310 -14.64 -5.71 -5.99
CA ASN A 310 -15.83 -5.71 -6.83
C ASN A 310 -17.08 -5.39 -6.00
N ALA A 311 -17.41 -4.09 -5.93
CA ALA A 311 -18.57 -3.60 -5.20
C ALA A 311 -19.92 -4.07 -5.78
N SER A 312 -19.95 -4.63 -7.00
CA SER A 312 -21.17 -5.20 -7.59
C SER A 312 -21.34 -6.70 -7.30
N SER A 313 -20.49 -7.28 -6.44
CA SER A 313 -20.52 -8.70 -6.11
C SER A 313 -20.60 -8.90 -4.59
N THR A 314 -21.45 -9.82 -4.17
CA THR A 314 -21.51 -10.31 -2.78
C THR A 314 -20.43 -11.35 -2.48
N VAL A 315 -19.60 -11.70 -3.46
CA VAL A 315 -18.46 -12.60 -3.31
C VAL A 315 -17.20 -11.77 -3.15
N GLY A 316 -16.57 -11.87 -1.99
CA GLY A 316 -15.24 -11.37 -1.71
C GLY A 316 -14.18 -12.38 -2.16
N ARG A 317 -13.13 -11.88 -2.81
CA ARG A 317 -12.02 -12.70 -3.30
C ARG A 317 -10.72 -12.23 -2.64
N MET A 318 -9.94 -13.18 -2.12
CA MET A 318 -8.57 -12.93 -1.64
C MET A 318 -7.59 -13.84 -2.37
N GLN A 319 -6.37 -13.35 -2.58
CA GLN A 319 -5.28 -14.10 -3.19
C GLN A 319 -4.08 -14.13 -2.25
N CYS A 320 -3.46 -15.31 -2.12
CA CYS A 320 -2.21 -15.48 -1.40
C CYS A 320 -1.05 -14.96 -2.27
N THR A 321 -0.35 -13.95 -1.77
CA THR A 321 0.72 -13.26 -2.49
C THR A 321 1.94 -13.05 -1.59
N GLN A 322 3.01 -12.52 -2.17
CA GLN A 322 4.27 -12.23 -1.50
C GLN A 322 4.50 -10.72 -1.58
N PRO A 323 4.69 -10.01 -0.45
CA PRO A 323 4.97 -8.58 -0.47
C PRO A 323 6.45 -8.33 -0.80
N ASP A 324 6.74 -7.26 -1.55
CA ASP A 324 8.11 -6.91 -1.99
C ASP A 324 9.11 -6.76 -0.83
N TYR A 325 8.65 -6.32 0.34
CA TYR A 325 9.49 -6.03 1.50
C TYR A 325 9.77 -7.23 2.41
N PHE A 326 8.96 -8.30 2.32
CA PHE A 326 9.10 -9.50 3.17
C PHE A 326 8.99 -10.77 2.33
N ALA A 327 10.08 -11.13 1.66
CA ALA A 327 10.15 -12.32 0.81
C ALA A 327 9.83 -13.64 1.55
N THR A 328 9.86 -13.68 2.88
CA THR A 328 9.59 -14.92 3.64
C THR A 328 8.17 -15.03 4.19
N GLN A 329 7.31 -14.02 3.98
CA GLN A 329 5.96 -14.00 4.56
C GLN A 329 4.89 -13.94 3.47
N GLY A 330 3.97 -14.90 3.50
CA GLY A 330 2.79 -14.85 2.66
C GLY A 330 1.70 -13.97 3.26
N VAL A 331 1.11 -13.14 2.42
CA VAL A 331 0.04 -12.21 2.80
C VAL A 331 -1.18 -12.39 1.91
N TRP A 332 -2.36 -12.21 2.50
CA TRP A 332 -3.61 -12.16 1.77
C TRP A 332 -3.82 -10.76 1.20
N ILE A 333 -4.18 -10.69 -0.07
CA ILE A 333 -4.63 -9.45 -0.72
C ILE A 333 -6.07 -9.66 -1.20
N PRO A 334 -7.04 -8.87 -0.69
CA PRO A 334 -6.91 -7.94 0.44
C PRO A 334 -6.69 -8.66 1.77
N GLU A 335 -6.34 -7.92 2.83
CA GLU A 335 -6.17 -8.49 4.16
C GLU A 335 -7.49 -9.09 4.68
N ASN A 336 -7.38 -10.09 5.57
CA ASN A 336 -8.52 -10.91 6.04
C ASN A 336 -9.77 -10.11 6.47
N TYR A 337 -9.59 -8.99 7.18
CA TYR A 337 -10.70 -8.17 7.68
C TYR A 337 -11.24 -7.15 6.66
N GLN A 338 -10.54 -6.96 5.53
CA GLN A 338 -10.91 -5.99 4.48
C GLN A 338 -11.61 -6.64 3.29
N MET A 339 -11.69 -7.97 3.25
CA MET A 339 -12.25 -8.69 2.11
C MET A 339 -13.70 -8.27 1.78
N CYS A 340 -14.54 -8.18 2.81
CA CYS A 340 -15.94 -7.77 2.69
C CYS A 340 -16.11 -6.36 3.27
N VAL A 341 -16.44 -5.39 2.41
CA VAL A 341 -16.66 -3.99 2.79
C VAL A 341 -18.13 -3.61 2.72
N ALA A 342 -18.55 -2.67 3.55
CA ALA A 342 -19.95 -2.24 3.59
C ALA A 342 -20.36 -1.64 2.25
N VAL A 343 -21.57 -1.99 1.78
CA VAL A 343 -22.23 -1.34 0.64
C VAL A 343 -22.28 0.17 0.88
N ARG A 344 -22.13 0.95 -0.18
CA ARG A 344 -22.18 2.41 -0.11
C ARG A 344 -23.40 2.94 -0.85
N CYS A 345 -24.07 3.92 -0.23
CA CYS A 345 -25.02 4.77 -0.94
C CYS A 345 -24.28 5.80 -1.79
N ASP A 346 -24.96 6.36 -2.79
CA ASP A 346 -24.37 7.33 -3.71
C ASP A 346 -23.97 8.64 -3.01
N LEU A 347 -22.69 9.00 -3.07
CA LEU A 347 -22.17 10.17 -2.34
C LEU A 347 -22.70 11.49 -2.91
N ASP A 348 -22.94 11.57 -4.22
CA ASP A 348 -23.40 12.81 -4.84
C ASP A 348 -24.87 13.07 -4.51
N THR A 349 -25.69 12.01 -4.45
CA THR A 349 -27.05 12.06 -3.91
C THR A 349 -27.05 12.61 -2.47
N LEU A 350 -26.14 12.16 -1.61
CA LEU A 350 -26.03 12.68 -0.23
C LEU A 350 -25.70 14.18 -0.19
N LYS A 351 -24.74 14.61 -1.01
CA LYS A 351 -24.35 16.03 -1.08
C LYS A 351 -25.50 16.90 -1.60
N ASN A 352 -26.24 16.41 -2.59
CA ASN A 352 -27.39 17.10 -3.18
C ASN A 352 -28.60 17.15 -2.24
N MET A 353 -28.68 16.24 -1.26
CA MET A 353 -29.70 16.28 -0.22
C MET A 353 -29.47 17.37 0.83
N VAL A 354 -28.27 17.97 0.91
CA VAL A 354 -27.96 19.01 1.90
C VAL A 354 -28.66 20.31 1.51
N PRO A 355 -29.59 20.83 2.35
CA PRO A 355 -30.27 22.09 2.06
C PRO A 355 -29.32 23.30 2.03
N THR A 356 -29.77 24.39 1.41
CA THR A 356 -29.09 25.69 1.54
C THR A 356 -29.07 26.12 3.02
N ASN A 357 -27.94 26.67 3.49
CA ASN A 357 -27.68 27.01 4.90
C ASN A 357 -27.67 25.78 5.84
N ALA A 358 -27.30 24.60 5.34
CA ALA A 358 -27.08 23.40 6.14
C ALA A 358 -25.72 22.76 5.83
N TYR A 359 -25.33 21.77 6.63
CA TYR A 359 -24.11 21.00 6.44
C TYR A 359 -24.24 19.58 7.01
N LEU A 360 -23.40 18.67 6.52
CA LEU A 360 -23.26 17.31 7.07
C LEU A 360 -22.45 17.38 8.37
N ALA A 361 -23.07 17.07 9.50
CA ALA A 361 -22.48 17.27 10.82
C ALA A 361 -21.73 16.03 11.32
N SER A 362 -22.34 14.86 11.21
CA SER A 362 -21.79 13.59 11.71
C SER A 362 -22.51 12.40 11.07
N ALA A 363 -21.92 11.22 11.21
CA ALA A 363 -22.63 9.97 11.00
C ALA A 363 -22.33 8.98 12.12
N ARG A 364 -23.26 8.07 12.40
CA ARG A 364 -23.07 6.95 13.33
C ARG A 364 -23.56 5.67 12.69
N ASN A 365 -22.74 4.63 12.69
CA ASN A 365 -23.17 3.32 12.26
C ASN A 365 -24.02 2.67 13.36
N TYR A 366 -25.26 2.28 13.07
CA TYR A 366 -26.15 1.71 14.08
C TYR A 366 -25.79 0.27 14.48
N LYS A 367 -24.96 -0.44 13.70
CA LYS A 367 -24.53 -1.81 14.00
C LYS A 367 -23.22 -1.86 14.77
N THR A 368 -22.26 -1.02 14.40
CA THR A 368 -20.92 -1.04 14.99
C THR A 368 -20.70 0.06 16.03
N ASP A 369 -21.67 0.96 16.20
CA ASP A 369 -21.56 2.16 17.04
C ASP A 369 -20.40 3.11 16.70
N ARG A 370 -19.75 2.90 15.55
CA ARG A 370 -18.69 3.78 15.07
C ARG A 370 -19.27 5.16 14.73
N ILE A 371 -18.62 6.20 15.24
CA ILE A 371 -18.99 7.61 15.00
C ILE A 371 -17.98 8.22 14.03
N TYR A 372 -18.50 8.96 13.06
CA TYR A 372 -17.76 9.67 12.03
C TYR A 372 -17.98 11.17 12.21
N ALA A 373 -16.89 11.92 12.24
CA ALA A 373 -16.93 13.37 12.40
C ALA A 373 -17.07 14.09 11.04
N GLN A 374 -17.36 15.39 11.08
CA GLN A 374 -17.55 16.23 9.89
C GLN A 374 -16.41 16.17 8.87
N HIS A 375 -15.17 15.87 9.26
CA HIS A 375 -14.04 15.76 8.33
C HIS A 375 -13.99 14.41 7.57
N GLN A 376 -14.85 13.45 7.92
CA GLN A 376 -14.91 12.10 7.36
C GLN A 376 -16.16 11.88 6.50
N VAL A 377 -16.60 12.92 5.77
CA VAL A 377 -17.85 12.87 4.96
C VAL A 377 -17.87 11.72 3.96
N ASN A 378 -16.70 11.34 3.42
CA ASN A 378 -16.54 10.20 2.52
C ASN A 378 -16.86 8.84 3.17
N GLU A 379 -16.94 8.78 4.50
CA GLU A 379 -17.34 7.59 5.26
C GLU A 379 -18.82 7.63 5.65
N PHE A 380 -19.55 8.73 5.41
CA PHE A 380 -20.93 8.84 5.87
C PHE A 380 -21.89 7.92 5.12
N ASN A 381 -21.57 7.61 3.86
CA ASN A 381 -22.41 6.84 2.96
C ASN A 381 -22.32 5.31 3.12
N TYR A 382 -21.69 4.78 4.17
CA TYR A 382 -21.70 3.34 4.42
C TYR A 382 -23.09 2.85 4.86
N TYR A 383 -23.42 1.64 4.41
CA TYR A 383 -24.62 0.92 4.82
C TYR A 383 -24.72 0.83 6.36
N GLY A 384 -25.88 1.22 6.87
CA GLY A 384 -26.17 1.29 8.29
C GLY A 384 -25.66 2.54 9.01
N ASN A 385 -25.10 3.51 8.30
CA ASN A 385 -24.85 4.82 8.87
C ASN A 385 -26.14 5.65 8.92
N VAL A 386 -26.40 6.22 10.09
CA VAL A 386 -27.35 7.32 10.31
C VAL A 386 -26.56 8.62 10.27
N ILE A 387 -26.92 9.49 9.33
CA ILE A 387 -26.24 10.72 8.97
C ILE A 387 -27.05 11.90 9.50
N THR A 388 -26.36 12.81 10.17
CA THR A 388 -26.96 14.02 10.74
C THR A 388 -26.68 15.21 9.81
N ILE A 389 -27.76 15.81 9.30
CA ILE A 389 -27.72 17.04 8.51
C ILE A 389 -28.23 18.16 9.42
N LYS A 390 -27.42 19.20 9.62
CA LYS A 390 -27.70 20.27 10.57
C LYS A 390 -27.77 21.62 9.85
N CYS A 391 -28.74 22.45 10.20
CA CYS A 391 -28.77 23.84 9.75
C CYS A 391 -27.61 24.63 10.37
N GLN A 392 -27.11 25.63 9.66
CA GLN A 392 -26.14 26.59 10.20
C GLN A 392 -26.76 27.35 11.38
N ASN A 393 -25.91 27.85 12.29
CA ASN A 393 -26.39 28.62 13.43
C ASN A 393 -27.22 29.83 12.97
N GLY A 394 -28.39 30.01 13.57
CA GLY A 394 -29.34 31.06 13.16
C GLY A 394 -30.28 30.65 12.02
N PHE A 395 -30.27 29.37 11.62
CA PHE A 395 -31.25 28.79 10.69
C PHE A 395 -31.89 27.52 11.28
N LEU A 396 -33.14 27.25 10.89
CA LEU A 396 -33.92 26.07 11.29
C LEU A 396 -34.61 25.44 10.07
N TYR A 397 -34.96 24.17 10.17
CA TYR A 397 -35.88 23.55 9.22
C TYR A 397 -37.28 24.18 9.34
N PRO A 398 -38.15 24.05 8.31
CA PRO A 398 -39.51 24.60 8.34
C PRO A 398 -40.37 24.10 9.51
N ASP A 399 -40.12 22.90 10.00
CA ASP A 399 -40.76 22.33 11.20
C ASP A 399 -40.05 22.72 12.51
N ARG A 400 -39.14 23.69 12.44
CA ARG A 400 -38.40 24.32 13.54
C ARG A 400 -37.38 23.42 14.25
N THR A 401 -37.00 22.30 13.64
CA THR A 401 -35.87 21.49 14.16
C THR A 401 -34.53 22.05 13.68
N THR A 402 -33.46 21.75 14.41
CA THR A 402 -32.08 22.16 14.05
C THR A 402 -31.39 21.15 13.13
N GLU A 403 -31.84 19.89 13.16
CA GLU A 403 -31.23 18.79 12.44
C GLU A 403 -32.27 17.82 11.87
N LYS A 404 -31.85 17.05 10.86
CA LYS A 404 -32.54 15.92 10.25
C LYS A 404 -31.62 14.73 10.15
N LEU A 405 -32.20 13.53 10.21
CA LEU A 405 -31.47 12.28 10.19
C LEU A 405 -31.84 11.47 8.95
N VAL A 406 -30.82 11.01 8.23
CA VAL A 406 -30.97 10.18 7.02
C VAL A 406 -30.16 8.92 7.21
N ILE A 407 -30.66 7.76 6.77
CA ILE A 407 -29.96 6.48 6.89
C ILE A 407 -29.63 5.90 5.52
N CYS A 408 -28.42 5.37 5.36
CA CYS A 408 -28.05 4.56 4.20
C CYS A 408 -28.50 3.11 4.43
N VAL A 409 -29.45 2.64 3.63
CA VAL A 409 -30.01 1.28 3.66
C VAL A 409 -29.82 0.59 2.32
N LEU A 410 -30.14 -0.70 2.24
CA LEU A 410 -30.17 -1.41 0.97
C LEU A 410 -31.46 -1.10 0.21
N ALA A 411 -31.36 -1.03 -1.11
CA ALA A 411 -32.53 -0.95 -1.98
C ALA A 411 -33.42 -2.20 -1.81
N GLU A 412 -34.72 -2.06 -2.06
CA GLU A 412 -35.64 -3.20 -2.00
C GLU A 412 -35.19 -4.31 -2.94
N ASN A 413 -35.12 -5.53 -2.41
CA ASN A 413 -34.66 -6.74 -3.11
C ASN A 413 -33.21 -6.70 -3.63
N SER A 414 -32.38 -5.72 -3.23
CA SER A 414 -30.95 -5.67 -3.55
C SER A 414 -30.09 -6.06 -2.34
N GLN A 415 -28.93 -6.67 -2.62
CA GLN A 415 -27.86 -6.92 -1.63
C GLN A 415 -26.63 -6.04 -1.85
N ILE A 416 -26.59 -5.29 -2.96
CA ILE A 416 -25.40 -4.56 -3.42
C ILE A 416 -25.65 -3.07 -3.61
N ASP A 417 -26.91 -2.64 -3.71
CA ASP A 417 -27.26 -1.23 -3.96
C ASP A 417 -27.71 -0.54 -2.68
N GLY A 418 -27.09 0.60 -2.39
CA GLY A 418 -27.47 1.46 -1.26
C GLY A 418 -28.39 2.61 -1.68
N VAL A 419 -29.43 2.87 -0.89
CA VAL A 419 -30.33 4.02 -1.05
C VAL A 419 -30.52 4.75 0.29
N TYR A 420 -30.83 6.05 0.20
CA TYR A 420 -31.10 6.86 1.39
C TYR A 420 -32.57 6.87 1.75
N ASN A 421 -32.85 6.63 3.03
CA ASN A 421 -34.18 6.76 3.62
C ASN A 421 -34.16 7.76 4.77
N GLY A 422 -35.32 8.36 5.06
CA GLY A 422 -35.48 9.20 6.25
C GLY A 422 -35.38 8.37 7.54
N TYR A 423 -34.77 8.94 8.58
CA TYR A 423 -34.61 8.30 9.89
C TYR A 423 -35.16 9.20 11.01
N GLY A 424 -35.61 8.59 12.11
CA GLY A 424 -36.04 9.32 13.31
C GLY A 424 -37.20 10.30 13.08
N GLY A 425 -38.12 9.97 12.17
CA GLY A 425 -39.25 10.85 11.80
C GLY A 425 -38.96 11.84 10.66
N THR A 426 -37.76 11.83 10.09
CA THR A 426 -37.43 12.61 8.89
C THR A 426 -38.14 12.03 7.67
N SER A 427 -38.80 12.87 6.86
CA SER A 427 -39.34 12.50 5.54
C SER A 427 -38.45 13.05 4.44
N LEU A 428 -38.24 12.25 3.39
CA LEU A 428 -37.52 12.67 2.17
C LEU A 428 -38.52 12.99 1.05
N PRO A 429 -38.20 13.94 0.14
CA PRO A 429 -37.00 14.76 0.09
C PRO A 429 -36.95 15.82 1.20
N LEU A 430 -35.74 16.22 1.60
CA LEU A 430 -35.56 17.33 2.54
C LEU A 430 -35.98 18.66 1.89
N PRO A 431 -36.43 19.65 2.70
CA PRO A 431 -36.66 21.01 2.21
C PRO A 431 -35.40 21.60 1.55
N GLY A 432 -35.56 22.40 0.50
CA GLY A 432 -34.42 22.93 -0.27
C GLY A 432 -33.54 23.95 0.48
N ALA A 433 -34.02 24.54 1.57
CA ALA A 433 -33.27 25.50 2.37
C ALA A 433 -33.71 25.47 3.85
N CYS A 434 -32.78 25.78 4.76
CA CYS A 434 -33.12 26.17 6.12
C CYS A 434 -33.55 27.65 6.16
N GLU A 435 -34.57 27.94 6.97
CA GLU A 435 -35.14 29.28 7.15
C GLU A 435 -34.46 30.00 8.30
N LEU A 436 -34.42 31.35 8.24
CA LEU A 436 -33.88 32.16 9.33
C LEU A 436 -34.64 31.88 10.63
N THR A 437 -33.88 31.69 11.71
CA THR A 437 -34.42 31.47 13.04
C THR A 437 -35.30 32.66 13.46
N THR A 438 -36.50 32.36 13.94
CA THR A 438 -37.38 33.34 14.57
C THR A 438 -37.99 32.78 15.85
N CYS A 439 -38.16 33.61 16.86
CA CYS A 439 -38.75 33.22 18.15
C CYS A 439 -40.22 33.64 18.22
N MET A 440 -41.08 32.73 18.68
CA MET A 440 -42.48 33.04 18.96
C MET A 440 -42.60 33.67 20.34
N TYR A 441 -43.34 34.77 20.48
CA TYR A 441 -43.54 35.43 21.78
C TYR A 441 -44.33 34.57 22.76
N GLU A 442 -45.21 33.71 22.24
CA GLU A 442 -45.97 32.74 23.00
C GLU A 442 -45.06 31.81 23.80
N ASN A 443 -43.83 31.56 23.33
CA ASN A 443 -42.82 30.77 24.02
C ASN A 443 -42.03 31.58 25.07
N ALA A 444 -42.18 32.91 25.12
CA ALA A 444 -41.64 33.76 26.19
C ALA A 444 -42.55 33.79 27.44
N VAL A 445 -43.67 33.05 27.43
CA VAL A 445 -44.74 32.91 28.44
C VAL A 445 -44.60 33.86 29.63
N ILE A 446 -45.22 35.05 29.54
CA ILE A 446 -45.43 35.90 30.71
C ILE A 446 -46.63 35.35 31.47
N LYS A 447 -46.40 34.83 32.68
CA LYS A 447 -47.48 34.45 33.59
C LYS A 447 -47.92 35.65 34.40
N SER A 448 -49.20 35.71 34.76
CA SER A 448 -49.74 36.73 35.70
C SER A 448 -48.93 36.81 36.99
N ASP A 449 -48.43 35.67 37.44
CA ASP A 449 -47.77 35.49 38.73
C ASP A 449 -46.29 35.95 38.70
N TYR A 450 -45.83 36.53 37.59
CA TYR A 450 -44.46 37.00 37.41
C TYR A 450 -44.23 38.44 37.88
N ASN A 451 -45.23 39.14 38.42
CA ASN A 451 -45.12 40.48 39.01
C ASN A 451 -44.42 41.51 38.08
N MET A 452 -44.66 41.39 36.78
CA MET A 452 -44.12 42.28 35.75
C MET A 452 -45.13 43.34 35.34
N ARG A 453 -44.65 44.50 34.88
CA ARG A 453 -45.49 45.56 34.31
C ARG A 453 -46.14 45.06 33.01
N PRO A 454 -47.34 45.56 32.67
CA PRO A 454 -48.06 45.12 31.47
C PRO A 454 -47.46 45.64 30.15
N TYR A 455 -46.50 46.55 30.22
CA TYR A 455 -45.77 47.07 29.07
C TYR A 455 -44.32 46.57 29.07
N PHE A 456 -43.74 46.45 27.88
CA PHE A 456 -42.39 45.97 27.66
C PHE A 456 -41.77 46.68 26.45
N LEU A 457 -40.45 46.72 26.39
CA LEU A 457 -39.75 47.23 25.21
C LEU A 457 -39.33 46.07 24.31
N ILE A 458 -39.46 46.26 23.01
CA ILE A 458 -38.99 45.30 22.00
C ILE A 458 -37.97 45.99 21.10
N GLN A 459 -36.88 45.29 20.83
CA GLN A 459 -35.95 45.61 19.75
C GLN A 459 -35.88 44.40 18.81
N ASN A 460 -36.47 44.51 17.61
CA ASN A 460 -36.46 43.43 16.62
C ASN A 460 -35.23 43.59 15.71
N GLY A 461 -34.21 42.76 15.90
CA GLY A 461 -32.94 42.88 15.17
C GLY A 461 -32.19 44.17 15.50
N THR A 462 -31.83 44.95 14.48
CA THR A 462 -31.09 46.23 14.61
C THR A 462 -31.97 47.47 14.70
N GLY A 463 -33.29 47.30 14.86
CA GLY A 463 -34.24 48.41 14.96
C GLY A 463 -34.15 49.18 16.28
N ASP A 464 -34.87 50.30 16.33
CA ASP A 464 -35.08 51.08 17.55
C ASP A 464 -35.97 50.34 18.56
N TRP A 465 -35.84 50.70 19.84
CA TRP A 465 -36.70 50.17 20.89
C TRP A 465 -38.13 50.71 20.77
N LEU A 466 -39.10 49.80 20.69
CA LEU A 466 -40.52 50.11 20.64
C LEU A 466 -41.17 49.75 21.98
N ASN A 467 -41.92 50.69 22.55
CA ASN A 467 -42.72 50.45 23.75
C ASN A 467 -44.09 49.91 23.37
N VAL A 468 -44.41 48.70 23.83
CA VAL A 468 -45.66 48.03 23.50
C VAL A 468 -46.30 47.40 24.74
N SER A 469 -47.62 47.35 24.74
CA SER A 469 -48.42 46.64 25.75
C SER A 469 -48.98 45.31 25.24
N LYS A 470 -48.78 45.00 23.96
CA LYS A 470 -49.23 43.78 23.30
C LYS A 470 -48.25 43.39 22.20
N HIS A 471 -47.93 42.10 22.10
CA HIS A 471 -47.12 41.57 21.02
C HIS A 471 -47.85 41.65 19.67
N GLU A 472 -47.09 41.74 18.57
CA GLU A 472 -47.63 41.93 17.22
C GLU A 472 -48.24 40.65 16.58
N GLY A 473 -48.22 39.51 17.29
CA GLY A 473 -48.70 38.22 16.77
C GLY A 473 -47.86 37.66 15.62
N LYS A 474 -46.63 38.15 15.43
CA LYS A 474 -45.67 37.69 14.42
C LYS A 474 -44.39 37.15 15.09
N PRO A 475 -43.65 36.24 14.43
CA PRO A 475 -42.37 35.76 14.92
C PRO A 475 -41.33 36.90 14.98
N TYR A 476 -40.51 36.90 16.04
CA TYR A 476 -39.42 37.87 16.23
C TYR A 476 -38.14 37.36 15.59
N ALA A 477 -37.36 38.24 14.96
CA ALA A 477 -36.13 37.85 14.28
C ALA A 477 -35.08 37.32 15.27
N LEU A 478 -34.11 36.57 14.75
CA LEU A 478 -32.89 36.20 15.46
C LEU A 478 -32.24 37.43 16.12
N GLN A 479 -31.74 37.27 17.36
CA GLN A 479 -31.18 38.36 18.18
C GLN A 479 -32.17 39.47 18.57
N ALA A 480 -33.47 39.35 18.27
CA ALA A 480 -34.46 40.26 18.84
C ALA A 480 -34.40 40.22 20.37
N LYS A 481 -34.55 41.39 20.99
CA LYS A 481 -34.51 41.56 22.45
C LYS A 481 -35.86 42.04 22.94
N ILE A 482 -36.28 41.48 24.07
CA ILE A 482 -37.46 41.95 24.80
C ILE A 482 -37.02 42.30 26.20
N ARG A 483 -37.36 43.51 26.64
CA ARG A 483 -37.07 44.06 27.96
C ARG A 483 -38.34 44.14 28.78
N PHE A 484 -38.37 43.39 29.87
CA PHE A 484 -39.46 43.40 30.84
C PHE A 484 -39.09 44.23 32.06
N PHE A 485 -40.09 44.81 32.71
CA PHE A 485 -39.94 45.63 33.91
C PHE A 485 -40.72 45.03 35.07
N CYS A 486 -40.16 45.07 36.26
CA CYS A 486 -40.86 44.62 37.47
C CYS A 486 -41.88 45.66 37.95
N GLN A 487 -42.95 45.16 38.58
CA GLN A 487 -43.90 46.02 39.31
C GLN A 487 -43.23 46.65 40.53
N ASP A 488 -43.82 47.73 41.03
CA ASP A 488 -43.29 48.42 42.21
C ASP A 488 -43.30 47.50 43.42
N GLY A 489 -42.18 47.46 44.15
CA GLY A 489 -41.98 46.50 45.24
C GLY A 489 -41.41 45.14 44.82
N PHE A 490 -41.12 44.93 43.53
CA PHE A 490 -40.50 43.70 43.02
C PHE A 490 -39.22 43.99 42.22
N GLU A 491 -38.29 43.04 42.17
CA GLU A 491 -37.02 43.08 41.44
C GLU A 491 -36.72 41.73 40.80
N THR A 492 -35.76 41.69 39.88
CA THR A 492 -35.28 40.44 39.28
C THR A 492 -34.39 39.66 40.25
N VAL A 493 -34.10 38.40 39.95
CA VAL A 493 -33.14 37.57 40.75
C VAL A 493 -31.77 38.24 40.91
N ASN A 494 -31.40 39.11 39.97
CA ASN A 494 -30.15 39.86 39.99
C ASN A 494 -30.28 41.27 40.60
N GLN A 495 -31.36 41.56 41.33
CA GLN A 495 -31.63 42.85 41.99
C GLN A 495 -31.71 44.05 41.04
N ASN A 496 -32.11 43.82 39.78
CA ASN A 496 -32.42 44.88 38.82
C ASN A 496 -33.93 45.08 38.70
N ASP A 497 -34.35 46.30 38.36
CA ASP A 497 -35.76 46.64 38.12
C ASP A 497 -36.29 46.11 36.76
N ASP A 498 -35.41 45.54 35.93
CA ASP A 498 -35.70 45.06 34.59
C ASP A 498 -34.83 43.88 34.16
N PHE A 499 -35.28 43.15 33.13
CA PHE A 499 -34.59 42.00 32.58
C PHE A 499 -34.78 41.88 31.06
N ASN A 500 -33.73 41.43 30.37
CA ASN A 500 -33.73 41.25 28.92
C ASN A 500 -33.70 39.77 28.55
N ILE A 501 -34.60 39.37 27.65
CA ILE A 501 -34.50 38.10 26.92
C ILE A 501 -34.10 38.36 25.47
N THR A 502 -33.34 37.45 24.89
CA THR A 502 -32.88 37.52 23.51
C THR A 502 -33.29 36.25 22.76
N CYS A 503 -33.72 36.39 21.50
CA CYS A 503 -34.00 35.25 20.64
C CYS A 503 -32.69 34.55 20.26
N SER A 504 -32.51 33.31 20.71
CA SER A 504 -31.31 32.50 20.45
C SER A 504 -31.27 31.96 19.02
N ASP A 505 -30.11 31.41 18.65
CA ASP A 505 -29.85 30.71 17.39
C ASP A 505 -30.72 29.47 17.16
N ILE A 506 -31.17 28.82 18.24
CA ILE A 506 -32.07 27.67 18.21
C ILE A 506 -33.56 28.03 18.29
N GLY A 507 -33.92 29.32 18.18
CA GLY A 507 -35.32 29.77 18.15
C GLY A 507 -36.01 29.78 19.51
N VAL A 508 -35.23 29.87 20.59
CA VAL A 508 -35.70 29.88 21.97
C VAL A 508 -35.32 31.20 22.65
N TRP A 509 -36.19 31.73 23.50
CA TRP A 509 -35.86 32.92 24.29
C TRP A 509 -34.84 32.57 25.38
N SER A 510 -33.75 33.35 25.45
CA SER A 510 -32.67 33.15 26.42
C SER A 510 -32.28 34.48 27.09
N PRO A 511 -32.19 34.53 28.44
CA PRO A 511 -32.49 33.44 29.35
C PRO A 511 -34.00 33.18 29.42
N GLN A 512 -34.39 31.99 29.92
CA GLN A 512 -35.80 31.71 30.19
C GLN A 512 -36.33 32.67 31.25
N LEU A 513 -37.56 33.12 31.07
CA LEU A 513 -38.13 34.14 31.93
C LEU A 513 -38.47 33.55 33.30
N ILE A 514 -37.81 34.08 34.33
CA ILE A 514 -38.03 33.77 35.74
C ILE A 514 -38.62 35.06 36.32
N GLY A 515 -39.87 35.04 36.79
CA GLY A 515 -40.61 36.23 37.22
C GLY A 515 -39.89 37.14 38.23
N CYS A 516 -40.43 38.34 38.47
CA CYS A 516 -39.91 39.25 39.49
C CYS A 516 -40.26 38.78 40.91
N ILE A 517 -39.30 38.89 41.82
CA ILE A 517 -39.38 38.55 43.25
C ILE A 517 -39.59 39.81 44.08
N ALA A 518 -40.22 39.69 45.25
CA ALA A 518 -40.45 40.86 46.11
C ALA A 518 -39.11 41.46 46.59
N LYS A 519 -38.99 42.78 46.55
CA LYS A 519 -37.83 43.50 47.09
C LYS A 519 -37.69 43.15 48.56
N THR A 520 -36.62 42.46 48.91
CA THR A 520 -36.26 42.27 50.31
C THR A 520 -35.83 43.63 50.85
N ALA A 521 -36.32 44.01 52.05
CA ALA A 521 -35.95 45.29 52.66
C ALA A 521 -34.43 45.42 52.65
N LYS A 522 -33.89 46.47 52.01
CA LYS A 522 -32.47 46.77 52.03
C LYS A 522 -32.01 46.73 53.48
N LEU A 523 -31.22 45.73 53.85
CA LEU A 523 -30.50 45.77 55.12
C LEU A 523 -29.66 47.05 55.10
N PRO A 524 -29.78 47.94 56.09
CA PRO A 524 -29.08 49.20 56.08
C PRO A 524 -27.57 48.94 56.08
N SER A 525 -26.90 49.28 54.98
CA SER A 525 -25.44 49.29 54.92
C SER A 525 -24.93 50.45 55.76
N THR A 526 -24.15 50.18 56.80
CA THR A 526 -23.40 51.21 57.52
C THR A 526 -22.17 51.66 56.71
N ASN A 527 -21.74 52.90 56.92
CA ASN A 527 -20.71 53.64 56.17
C ASN A 527 -19.27 53.04 56.19
N THR A 528 -19.08 51.76 56.50
CA THR A 528 -17.75 51.12 56.55
C THR A 528 -17.60 49.85 55.72
N GLY A 529 -18.60 49.47 54.90
CA GLY A 529 -18.41 48.49 53.83
C GLY A 529 -17.93 47.08 54.24
N ARG A 530 -18.09 46.68 55.50
CA ARG A 530 -17.83 45.31 55.96
C ARG A 530 -19.06 44.76 56.68
N PHE A 531 -19.67 43.76 56.07
CA PHE A 531 -20.63 42.89 56.74
C PHE A 531 -19.88 41.98 57.72
N PHE A 532 -20.28 41.99 58.98
CA PHE A 532 -20.03 40.90 59.91
C PHE A 532 -21.39 40.29 60.22
N THR A 533 -21.66 39.11 59.65
CA THR A 533 -22.67 38.21 60.19
C THR A 533 -21.90 37.13 60.93
N GLU A 534 -22.26 36.85 62.19
CA GLU A 534 -21.94 35.54 62.77
C GLU A 534 -22.48 34.48 61.80
N PRO A 535 -21.68 33.47 61.42
CA PRO A 535 -22.15 32.43 60.52
C PRO A 535 -23.16 31.57 61.28
N GLU A 536 -24.45 31.89 61.16
CA GLU A 536 -25.49 30.91 61.42
C GLU A 536 -25.51 29.96 60.21
N GLU A 537 -24.70 28.91 60.29
CA GLU A 537 -24.79 27.77 59.37
C GLU A 537 -26.23 27.28 59.35
N ALA A 538 -26.87 27.33 58.18
CA ALA A 538 -28.09 26.58 57.96
C ALA A 538 -27.86 25.12 58.42
N LYS A 539 -28.68 24.62 59.35
CA LYS A 539 -28.56 23.25 59.91
C LYS A 539 -28.52 22.15 58.83
N SER A 540 -28.92 22.43 57.59
CA SER A 540 -28.80 21.51 56.45
C SER A 540 -27.45 21.55 55.70
N ALA A 541 -26.64 22.61 55.81
CA ALA A 541 -25.36 22.71 55.07
C ALA A 541 -24.26 21.79 55.66
N LYS A 542 -24.30 21.54 56.98
CA LYS A 542 -23.42 20.57 57.65
C LYS A 542 -23.74 19.11 57.30
N GLN A 543 -24.99 18.80 56.91
CA GLN A 543 -25.36 17.45 56.47
C GLN A 543 -25.08 17.22 54.98
N ILE A 544 -25.31 18.22 54.11
CA ILE A 544 -25.09 18.07 52.67
C ILE A 544 -23.60 17.99 52.32
N THR A 545 -22.74 18.75 53.00
CA THR A 545 -21.28 18.65 52.79
C THR A 545 -20.74 17.29 53.24
N SER A 546 -21.18 16.78 54.39
CA SER A 546 -20.77 15.45 54.89
C SER A 546 -21.22 14.32 53.96
N ILE A 547 -22.47 14.34 53.48
CA ILE A 547 -23.00 13.31 52.57
C ILE A 547 -22.31 13.37 51.20
N MET A 548 -22.04 14.57 50.67
CA MET A 548 -21.36 14.70 49.38
C MET A 548 -19.89 14.26 49.46
N PHE A 549 -19.20 14.54 50.58
CA PHE A 549 -17.86 14.02 50.83
C PHE A 549 -17.86 12.49 50.95
N ILE A 550 -18.83 11.90 51.67
CA ILE A 550 -18.97 10.44 51.77
C ILE A 550 -19.22 9.81 50.40
N LEU A 551 -20.11 10.39 49.57
CA LEU A 551 -20.35 9.90 48.21
C LEU A 551 -19.11 10.00 47.31
N ILE A 552 -18.33 11.09 47.42
CA ILE A 552 -17.07 11.24 46.68
C ILE A 552 -16.06 10.17 47.11
N PHE A 553 -15.91 9.92 48.42
CA PHE A 553 -15.02 8.85 48.91
C PHE A 553 -15.49 7.46 48.52
N ILE A 554 -16.80 7.21 48.46
CA ILE A 554 -17.35 5.95 47.93
C ILE A 554 -17.07 5.82 46.44
N PHE A 555 -17.27 6.88 45.65
CA PHE A 555 -17.02 6.87 44.21
C PHE A 555 -15.54 6.68 43.89
N LEU A 556 -14.65 7.43 44.56
CA LEU A 556 -13.21 7.26 44.45
C LEU A 556 -12.76 5.88 44.95
N GLY A 557 -13.37 5.38 46.03
CA GLY A 557 -13.14 4.03 46.53
C GLY A 557 -13.51 2.97 45.51
N PHE A 558 -14.65 3.11 44.81
CA PHE A 558 -15.06 2.20 43.74
C PHE A 558 -14.14 2.28 42.52
N ILE A 559 -13.67 3.49 42.15
CA ILE A 559 -12.70 3.66 41.05
C ILE A 559 -11.39 2.97 41.41
N VAL A 560 -10.86 3.18 42.61
CA VAL A 560 -9.63 2.53 43.08
C VAL A 560 -9.81 1.02 43.20
N LEU A 561 -10.99 0.54 43.64
CA LEU A 561 -11.28 -0.89 43.73
C LEU A 561 -11.39 -1.54 42.33
N LEU A 562 -12.02 -0.85 41.37
CA LEU A 562 -12.08 -1.29 39.97
C LEU A 562 -10.67 -1.31 39.34
N ASP A 563 -9.86 -0.29 39.56
CA ASP A 563 -8.47 -0.26 39.10
C ASP A 563 -7.64 -1.37 39.76
N LEU A 564 -7.79 -1.62 41.06
CA LEU A 564 -7.10 -2.71 41.75
C LEU A 564 -7.56 -4.10 41.28
N ILE A 565 -8.84 -4.27 40.93
CA ILE A 565 -9.33 -5.53 40.33
C ILE A 565 -8.75 -5.71 38.93
N THR A 566 -8.65 -4.62 38.15
CA THR A 566 -8.09 -4.65 36.80
C THR A 566 -6.58 -4.92 36.82
N ILE A 567 -5.84 -4.22 37.68
CA ILE A 567 -4.42 -4.47 37.96
C ILE A 567 -4.22 -5.88 38.52
N GLY A 568 -5.11 -6.37 39.39
CA GLY A 568 -5.08 -7.74 39.93
C GLY A 568 -5.27 -8.80 38.83
N ARG A 569 -6.15 -8.55 37.87
CA ARG A 569 -6.37 -9.42 36.72
C ARG A 569 -5.15 -9.44 35.81
N ASP A 570 -4.59 -8.28 35.53
CA ASP A 570 -3.45 -8.12 34.63
C ASP A 570 -2.15 -8.64 35.26
N THR A 571 -1.93 -8.42 36.55
CA THR A 571 -0.82 -9.02 37.30
C THR A 571 -0.95 -10.54 37.39
N LYS A 572 -2.15 -11.10 37.54
CA LYS A 572 -2.36 -12.56 37.50
C LYS A 572 -2.08 -13.16 36.12
N GLN A 573 -2.44 -12.45 35.03
CA GLN A 573 -2.05 -12.83 33.68
C GLN A 573 -0.53 -12.71 33.44
N LEU A 574 0.08 -11.63 33.92
CA LEU A 574 1.54 -11.44 33.88
C LEU A 574 2.27 -12.55 34.63
N TRP A 575 1.78 -12.94 35.81
CA TRP A 575 2.38 -14.01 36.62
C TRP A 575 2.20 -15.39 35.97
N SER A 576 1.06 -15.64 35.33
CA SER A 576 0.84 -16.84 34.52
C SER A 576 1.82 -16.90 33.34
N ASN A 577 2.00 -15.78 32.65
CA ASN A 577 2.94 -15.66 31.53
C ASN A 577 4.40 -15.78 31.99
N LEU A 578 4.77 -15.19 33.12
CA LEU A 578 6.10 -15.34 33.75
C LEU A 578 6.34 -16.78 34.21
N LYS A 579 5.33 -17.48 34.74
CA LYS A 579 5.46 -18.89 35.12
C LYS A 579 5.60 -19.79 33.88
N LEU A 580 4.94 -19.46 32.77
CA LEU A 580 5.11 -20.14 31.48
C LEU A 580 6.50 -19.86 30.87
N GLN A 581 7.00 -18.63 30.97
CA GLN A 581 8.36 -18.25 30.60
C GLN A 581 9.40 -18.97 31.47
N GLY A 582 9.22 -19.01 32.79
CA GLY A 582 10.07 -19.75 33.73
C GLY A 582 10.10 -21.25 33.46
N LYS A 583 8.96 -21.85 33.11
CA LYS A 583 8.90 -23.26 32.65
C LYS A 583 9.62 -23.47 31.31
N ARG A 584 9.57 -22.52 30.39
CA ARG A 584 10.33 -22.56 29.12
C ARG A 584 11.84 -22.42 29.36
N ILE A 585 12.24 -21.53 30.26
CA ILE A 585 13.65 -21.35 30.66
C ILE A 585 14.16 -22.59 31.40
N ALA A 586 13.39 -23.18 32.32
CA ALA A 586 13.76 -24.43 32.99
C ALA A 586 13.88 -25.62 32.02
N ARG A 587 12.99 -25.73 31.01
CA ARG A 587 13.11 -26.73 29.94
C ARG A 587 14.29 -26.48 29.00
N SER A 588 14.68 -25.23 28.79
CA SER A 588 15.89 -24.88 28.03
C SER A 588 17.18 -25.20 28.82
N ARG A 589 17.19 -24.97 30.15
CA ARG A 589 18.30 -25.34 31.03
C ARG A 589 18.41 -26.85 31.26
N SER A 590 17.30 -27.60 31.33
CA SER A 590 17.36 -29.07 31.40
C SER A 590 17.84 -29.68 30.08
N LYS A 591 17.56 -29.05 28.92
CA LYS A 591 18.14 -29.44 27.62
C LYS A 591 19.63 -29.08 27.49
N LEU A 592 20.11 -28.02 28.14
CA LEU A 592 21.54 -27.70 28.20
C LEU A 592 22.31 -28.52 29.24
N SER A 593 21.69 -28.89 30.37
CA SER A 593 22.31 -29.74 31.39
C SER A 593 22.33 -31.22 31.00
N GLY A 594 21.32 -31.70 30.26
CA GLY A 594 21.32 -33.06 29.70
C GLY A 594 22.26 -33.27 28.51
N LYS A 595 22.96 -32.22 28.06
CA LYS A 595 23.93 -32.26 26.96
C LYS A 595 25.38 -32.00 27.43
N LYS A 596 25.61 -31.87 28.75
CA LYS A 596 26.93 -31.60 29.34
C LYS A 596 27.57 -32.78 30.07
N ASP A 597 26.89 -33.94 30.15
CA ASP A 597 27.43 -35.16 30.76
C ASP A 597 27.88 -36.24 29.76
N THR A 598 28.07 -35.90 28.49
CA THR A 598 28.80 -36.76 27.54
C THR A 598 29.68 -35.92 26.61
N GLY A 599 30.98 -35.84 26.94
CA GLY A 599 32.02 -35.41 26.00
C GLY A 599 33.12 -34.54 26.60
N THR A 600 34.15 -35.18 27.13
CA THR A 600 35.44 -34.67 27.58
C THR A 600 36.36 -34.19 26.45
N ASN A 601 37.11 -33.10 26.71
CA ASN A 601 38.42 -32.66 26.17
C ASN A 601 38.50 -32.36 24.65
N GLU A 602 39.10 -31.27 24.14
CA GLU A 602 40.39 -30.62 24.46
C GLU A 602 40.47 -29.16 23.88
N ASP A 603 41.13 -28.26 24.64
CA ASP A 603 42.04 -27.14 24.27
C ASP A 603 41.69 -25.93 23.35
N SER A 604 41.66 -24.75 24.01
CA SER A 604 42.56 -23.58 23.86
C SER A 604 42.44 -22.58 22.69
N ALA A 605 42.00 -21.34 23.03
CA ALA A 605 42.56 -19.98 22.70
C ALA A 605 41.42 -18.92 22.70
N LEU A 606 41.33 -17.97 23.66
CA LEU A 606 41.90 -16.58 23.65
C LEU A 606 41.70 -15.86 22.28
N THR A 607 41.07 -14.69 22.09
CA THR A 607 40.88 -13.45 22.90
C THR A 607 39.79 -12.53 22.28
N ASP A 608 39.09 -11.80 23.16
CA ASP A 608 38.59 -10.40 23.15
C ASP A 608 38.24 -9.58 21.89
N GLY A 609 37.14 -8.80 22.03
CA GLY A 609 36.75 -7.60 21.26
C GLY A 609 35.22 -7.47 21.13
N VAL A 610 34.46 -6.96 22.11
CA VAL A 610 34.11 -5.55 22.42
C VAL A 610 33.32 -4.81 21.32
N GLU A 611 32.06 -4.44 21.69
CA GLU A 611 31.16 -3.37 21.18
C GLU A 611 30.64 -3.45 19.73
N ALA A 612 29.40 -3.09 19.36
CA ALA A 612 28.33 -2.29 19.96
C ALA A 612 26.96 -2.83 19.47
N SER A 613 25.95 -3.02 20.32
CA SER A 613 24.88 -2.07 20.64
C SER A 613 24.33 -1.26 19.44
N TYR A 614 23.18 -1.68 18.92
CA TYR A 614 22.11 -0.76 18.49
C TYR A 614 20.74 -1.40 18.72
N SER A 615 20.13 -1.02 19.83
CA SER A 615 18.69 -1.13 20.07
C SER A 615 18.00 0.07 19.43
N THR A 616 17.25 -0.13 18.34
CA THR A 616 16.28 0.86 17.86
C THR A 616 14.88 0.42 18.24
N VAL A 617 14.40 1.09 19.28
CA VAL A 617 13.00 1.29 19.66
C VAL A 617 12.22 1.78 18.44
N ARG A 618 11.13 1.08 18.07
CA ARG A 618 10.11 1.64 17.16
C ARG A 618 8.79 1.76 17.92
N ASN A 619 8.49 3.00 18.26
CA ASN A 619 7.22 3.45 18.79
C ASN A 619 6.08 3.06 17.84
N ARG A 620 5.03 2.46 18.42
CA ARG A 620 3.67 2.50 17.92
C ARG A 620 3.15 3.93 18.10
N ASN A 621 2.72 4.55 17.01
CA ASN A 621 1.51 5.38 16.91
C ASN A 621 1.29 5.68 15.42
N GLY A 622 0.07 5.37 14.98
CA GLY A 622 -0.41 5.37 13.60
C GLY A 622 -1.65 4.50 13.57
#